data_AF-A0A7S4R7S7-F1
#
_entry.id   AF-A0A7S4R7S7-F1
#
_cell.length_a   1.000
_cell.length_b   1.000
_cell.length_c   1.000
_cell.angle_alpha   90.00
_cell.angle_beta   90.00
_cell.angle_gamma   90.00
#
_symmetry.space_group_name_H-M   'P 1'
#
loop_
_entity.id
_entity.type
_entity.pdbx_description
1 polymer ?
#
loop_
_entity_poly.entity_id
_entity_poly.type
_entity_poly.pdbx_seq_one_letter_code
_entity_poly.pdbx_strand_id
1 'polypeptide(L)'
;KSEAILAQCRRGKSFDWGRAPVASMVAPGPNGAALAGPARLRQPGAAEVAGLFVYPLKSCRGVALSAARVTPQGLALAEGPLVPVDRQWCVCGEGGLVQDQRIQPKLATLQVSIAAPGAAGFAGKLVLSSADNPELGELSLPVEEAAYADGERVTVSDRHRNKWFGRALSGYCAGNKAAEWITSCIHLHSRTARSERFRIVRFASGEQHKCLAWEDSVQTLSVRDS
;
A
#
# COMPACT_ATOMS: atom_id res chain seq x y z
N LYS A 1 -2.14 6.59 -36.23
CA LYS A 1 -2.87 5.77 -35.22
C LYS A 1 -2.66 6.24 -33.77
N SER A 2 -1.88 7.30 -33.54
CA SER A 2 -1.54 7.85 -32.22
C SER A 2 -2.48 8.96 -31.72
N GLU A 3 -3.28 9.60 -32.57
CA GLU A 3 -4.22 10.65 -32.14
C GLU A 3 -5.60 10.14 -31.70
N ALA A 4 -6.01 8.94 -32.12
CA ALA A 4 -7.31 8.37 -31.75
C ALA A 4 -7.40 7.94 -30.27
N ILE A 5 -6.27 7.62 -29.63
CA ILE A 5 -6.21 7.17 -28.23
C ILE A 5 -6.30 8.38 -27.27
N LEU A 6 -5.76 9.54 -27.65
CA LEU A 6 -5.83 10.77 -26.83
C LEU A 6 -7.23 11.40 -26.83
N ALA A 7 -8.03 11.18 -27.88
CA ALA A 7 -9.41 11.66 -27.96
C ALA A 7 -10.40 10.88 -27.06
N GLN A 8 -10.02 9.68 -26.60
CA GLN A 8 -10.88 8.83 -25.78
C GLN A 8 -10.76 9.14 -24.27
N CYS A 9 -9.64 9.72 -23.83
CA CYS A 9 -9.45 10.20 -22.45
C CYS A 9 -10.17 11.54 -22.15
N ARG A 10 -10.63 12.29 -23.18
CA ARG A 10 -11.36 13.56 -22.99
C ARG A 10 -12.87 13.40 -22.85
N ARG A 11 -13.43 12.19 -23.01
CA ARG A 11 -14.84 11.92 -22.73
C ARG A 11 -14.99 11.44 -21.29
N GLY A 12 -14.94 12.41 -20.37
CA GLY A 12 -15.39 12.21 -19.00
C GLY A 12 -16.86 11.81 -19.00
N LYS A 13 -17.13 10.52 -18.84
CA LYS A 13 -18.43 10.09 -18.31
C LYS A 13 -18.36 10.28 -16.81
N SER A 14 -18.91 11.40 -16.32
CA SER A 14 -19.19 11.57 -14.91
C SER A 14 -20.09 10.42 -14.47
N PHE A 15 -19.60 9.59 -13.55
CA PHE A 15 -20.45 8.65 -12.85
C PHE A 15 -21.14 9.45 -11.74
N ASP A 16 -22.40 9.83 -11.98
CA ASP A 16 -23.25 10.54 -11.04
C ASP A 16 -23.67 9.57 -9.94
N TRP A 17 -23.00 9.65 -8.79
CA TRP A 17 -23.51 9.06 -7.55
C TRP A 17 -24.65 9.95 -7.09
N GLY A 18 -25.87 9.59 -7.50
CA GLY A 18 -27.07 10.39 -7.36
C GLY A 18 -27.14 11.21 -6.08
N ARG A 19 -27.24 12.53 -6.23
CA ARG A 19 -27.68 13.44 -5.18
C ARG A 19 -29.01 12.95 -4.62
N ALA A 20 -29.02 12.53 -3.36
CA ALA A 20 -30.26 12.51 -2.59
C ALA A 20 -30.79 13.96 -2.49
N PRO A 21 -32.08 14.21 -2.71
CA PRO A 21 -32.63 15.56 -2.62
C PRO A 21 -32.53 16.07 -1.18
N VAL A 22 -32.03 17.29 -1.03
CA VAL A 22 -32.10 18.04 0.22
C VAL A 22 -33.58 18.34 0.45
N ALA A 23 -34.22 17.60 1.36
CA ALA A 23 -35.58 17.89 1.76
C ALA A 23 -35.60 19.25 2.47
N SER A 24 -36.29 20.19 1.83
CA SER A 24 -36.64 21.50 2.37
C SER A 24 -37.36 21.34 3.72
N MET A 25 -36.81 21.94 4.78
CA MET A 25 -37.52 22.08 6.05
C MET A 25 -38.46 23.29 5.97
N VAL A 26 -39.75 23.00 6.05
CA VAL A 26 -40.84 23.93 6.34
C VAL A 26 -40.82 24.28 7.83
N ALA A 27 -41.14 25.54 8.14
CA ALA A 27 -41.20 26.13 9.49
C ALA A 27 -42.22 25.44 10.43
N PRO A 28 -42.10 25.58 11.76
CA PRO A 28 -42.92 24.84 12.72
C PRO A 28 -44.28 25.50 12.95
N GLY A 29 -45.34 24.70 12.96
CA GLY A 29 -46.61 25.02 13.61
C GLY A 29 -46.65 24.44 15.03
N PRO A 30 -47.28 25.11 16.00
CA PRO A 30 -47.37 24.61 17.37
C PRO A 30 -48.59 23.70 17.47
N ASN A 31 -48.39 22.44 17.87
CA ASN A 31 -49.27 21.73 18.80
C ASN A 31 -48.69 20.33 19.09
N GLY A 32 -48.66 20.02 20.38
CA GLY A 32 -47.94 18.90 20.95
C GLY A 32 -48.47 17.52 20.55
N ALA A 33 -47.52 16.63 20.30
CA ALA A 33 -47.59 15.21 20.65
C ALA A 33 -46.14 14.71 20.70
N ALA A 34 -45.72 14.16 21.83
CA ALA A 34 -44.41 13.53 21.98
C ALA A 34 -44.36 12.27 21.11
N LEU A 35 -43.83 12.39 19.90
CA LEU A 35 -43.50 11.25 19.06
C LEU A 35 -42.13 10.74 19.49
N ALA A 36 -42.08 9.43 19.80
CA ALA A 36 -40.86 8.67 19.99
C ALA A 36 -39.81 9.09 18.95
N GLY A 37 -38.61 9.44 19.44
CA GLY A 37 -37.51 9.88 18.58
C GLY A 37 -37.29 8.90 17.43
N PRO A 38 -36.91 9.38 16.23
CA PRO A 38 -36.85 8.53 15.06
C PRO A 38 -35.92 7.35 15.35
N ALA A 39 -36.49 6.15 15.37
CA ALA A 39 -35.73 4.92 15.34
C ALA A 39 -34.76 5.05 14.17
N ARG A 40 -33.46 5.12 14.49
CA ARG A 40 -32.40 5.24 13.50
C ARG A 40 -32.55 4.05 12.55
N LEU A 41 -33.11 4.29 11.36
CA LEU A 41 -33.28 3.28 10.33
C LEU A 41 -31.91 2.64 10.11
N ARG A 42 -31.77 1.35 10.48
CA ARG A 42 -30.63 0.53 10.08
C ARG A 42 -30.55 0.64 8.56
N GLN A 43 -29.49 1.24 8.03
CA GLN A 43 -29.29 1.30 6.59
C GLN A 43 -29.22 -0.14 6.06
N PRO A 44 -30.13 -0.57 5.16
CA PRO A 44 -30.02 -1.88 4.54
C PRO A 44 -28.77 -1.89 3.65
N GLY A 45 -27.81 -2.77 3.97
CA GLY A 45 -26.62 -3.02 3.14
C GLY A 45 -25.26 -2.60 3.71
N ALA A 46 -25.14 -2.31 5.01
CA ALA A 46 -23.83 -2.09 5.62
C ALA A 46 -23.00 -3.40 5.60
N ALA A 47 -21.99 -3.46 4.72
CA ALA A 47 -21.03 -4.56 4.68
C ALA A 47 -20.05 -4.45 5.86
N GLU A 48 -19.68 -5.59 6.44
CA GLU A 48 -18.71 -5.67 7.53
C GLU A 48 -17.32 -6.06 7.00
N VAL A 49 -16.28 -5.44 7.54
CA VAL A 49 -14.89 -5.75 7.20
C VAL A 49 -14.48 -7.01 7.94
N ALA A 50 -14.46 -8.15 7.24
CA ALA A 50 -14.07 -9.45 7.80
C ALA A 50 -12.55 -9.60 8.02
N GLY A 51 -11.74 -8.76 7.38
CA GLY A 51 -10.29 -8.80 7.53
C GLY A 51 -9.61 -7.66 6.78
N LEU A 52 -8.46 -7.25 7.30
CA LEU A 52 -7.68 -6.14 6.76
C LEU A 52 -6.23 -6.62 6.57
N PHE A 53 -5.69 -6.40 5.38
CA PHE A 53 -4.36 -6.86 5.02
C PHE A 53 -3.58 -5.76 4.30
N VAL A 54 -2.31 -5.63 4.63
CA VAL A 54 -1.36 -4.78 3.91
C VAL A 54 -0.23 -5.62 3.31
N TYR A 55 0.33 -5.15 2.21
CA TYR A 55 1.43 -5.81 1.52
C TYR A 55 2.61 -4.84 1.40
N PRO A 56 3.39 -4.63 2.47
CA PRO A 56 4.42 -3.61 2.45
C PRO A 56 5.45 -3.83 1.35
N LEU A 57 5.95 -5.06 1.25
CA LEU A 57 6.80 -5.48 0.15
C LEU A 57 5.96 -6.14 -0.94
N LYS A 58 6.03 -5.58 -2.15
CA LYS A 58 5.29 -6.07 -3.32
C LYS A 58 5.58 -7.56 -3.56
N SER A 59 4.51 -8.32 -3.83
CA SER A 59 4.54 -9.75 -4.17
C SER A 59 4.99 -10.69 -3.04
N CYS A 60 5.06 -10.18 -1.81
CA CYS A 60 5.32 -11.00 -0.61
C CYS A 60 4.04 -11.25 0.18
N ARG A 61 4.13 -12.02 1.27
CA ARG A 61 3.00 -12.31 2.16
C ARG A 61 2.41 -11.02 2.74
N GLY A 62 1.09 -11.00 2.87
CA GLY A 62 0.37 -9.90 3.50
C GLY A 62 0.45 -9.94 5.03
N VAL A 63 0.40 -8.78 5.65
CA VAL A 63 0.33 -8.58 7.09
C VAL A 63 -1.12 -8.29 7.46
N ALA A 64 -1.71 -9.13 8.32
CA ALA A 64 -3.04 -8.89 8.86
C ALA A 64 -3.01 -7.73 9.86
N LEU A 65 -4.01 -6.85 9.80
CA LEU A 65 -4.18 -5.72 10.71
C LEU A 65 -5.55 -5.80 11.38
N SER A 66 -5.64 -5.38 12.64
CA SER A 66 -6.92 -5.17 13.33
C SER A 66 -7.55 -3.83 12.97
N ALA A 67 -6.73 -2.83 12.66
CA ALA A 67 -7.16 -1.51 12.20
C ALA A 67 -6.10 -0.86 11.30
N ALA A 68 -6.53 0.06 10.44
CA ALA A 68 -5.66 0.87 9.60
C ALA A 68 -6.27 2.24 9.32
N ARG A 69 -5.41 3.20 8.98
CA ARG A 69 -5.83 4.52 8.47
C ARG A 69 -5.78 4.48 6.95
N VAL A 70 -6.88 4.84 6.30
CA VAL A 70 -6.96 4.95 4.83
C VAL A 70 -6.35 6.29 4.44
N THR A 71 -5.35 6.22 3.57
CA THR A 71 -4.71 7.39 2.94
C THR A 71 -4.92 7.29 1.43
N PRO A 72 -4.80 8.40 0.69
CA PRO A 72 -4.75 8.35 -0.77
C PRO A 72 -3.70 7.34 -1.27
N GLN A 73 -2.61 7.18 -0.52
CA GLN A 73 -1.50 6.30 -0.84
C GLN A 73 -1.74 4.81 -0.58
N GLY A 74 -2.82 4.48 0.12
CA GLY A 74 -3.13 3.13 0.59
C GLY A 74 -3.33 3.09 2.09
N LEU A 75 -3.21 1.90 2.68
CA LEU A 75 -3.38 1.73 4.12
C LEU A 75 -2.10 2.13 4.88
N ALA A 76 -2.28 2.94 5.91
CA ALA A 76 -1.29 3.28 6.93
C ALA A 76 -1.64 2.56 8.24
N LEU A 77 -0.66 2.43 9.14
CA LEU A 77 -0.91 1.85 10.46
C LEU A 77 -1.92 2.69 11.24
N ALA A 78 -2.71 2.03 12.10
CA ALA A 78 -3.67 2.72 12.96
C ALA A 78 -2.97 3.62 13.99
N GLU A 79 -1.85 3.16 14.52
CA GLU A 79 -1.05 3.83 15.54
C GLU A 79 0.26 4.37 14.97
N GLY A 80 0.77 5.43 15.58
CA GLY A 80 2.02 6.08 15.19
C GLY A 80 1.86 7.13 14.08
N PRO A 81 2.97 7.54 13.46
CA PRO A 81 2.97 8.52 12.36
C PRO A 81 2.11 8.05 11.18
N LEU A 82 1.45 8.99 10.50
CA LEU A 82 0.65 8.70 9.30
C LEU A 82 1.55 8.39 8.10
N VAL A 83 2.12 7.19 8.10
CA VAL A 83 2.98 6.68 7.02
C VAL A 83 2.23 5.55 6.32
N PRO A 84 1.88 5.69 5.04
CA PRO A 84 1.35 4.60 4.24
C PRO A 84 2.32 3.42 4.29
N VAL A 85 1.81 2.21 4.46
CA VAL A 85 2.63 0.99 4.49
C VAL A 85 2.32 0.05 3.34
N ASP A 86 1.15 0.15 2.70
CA ASP A 86 0.82 -0.75 1.60
C ASP A 86 1.65 -0.48 0.33
N ARG A 87 2.26 -1.53 -0.23
CA ARG A 87 3.04 -1.55 -1.49
C ARG A 87 4.12 -0.48 -1.59
N GLN A 88 4.72 -0.20 -0.46
CA GLN A 88 5.71 0.84 -0.25
C GLN A 88 7.14 0.41 -0.60
N TRP A 89 7.37 -0.89 -0.75
CA TRP A 89 8.62 -1.46 -1.22
C TRP A 89 8.42 -2.40 -2.41
N CYS A 90 9.46 -2.55 -3.22
CA CYS A 90 9.54 -3.60 -4.24
C CYS A 90 10.93 -4.22 -4.30
N VAL A 91 11.02 -5.44 -4.85
CA VAL A 91 12.29 -6.06 -5.21
C VAL A 91 12.58 -5.76 -6.68
N CYS A 92 13.78 -5.32 -7.03
CA CYS A 92 14.21 -5.15 -8.41
C CYS A 92 15.60 -5.74 -8.66
N GLY A 93 15.89 -6.09 -9.90
CA GLY A 93 17.24 -6.45 -10.34
C GLY A 93 18.11 -5.21 -10.61
N GLU A 94 19.32 -5.43 -11.14
CA GLU A 94 20.29 -4.36 -11.42
C GLU A 94 19.78 -3.32 -12.44
N GLY A 95 18.98 -3.74 -13.42
CA GLY A 95 18.35 -2.84 -14.39
C GLY A 95 17.10 -2.12 -13.89
N GLY A 96 16.79 -2.16 -12.58
CA GLY A 96 15.56 -1.60 -12.02
C GLY A 96 14.29 -2.36 -12.41
N LEU A 97 14.43 -3.54 -13.02
CA LEU A 97 13.28 -4.38 -13.40
C LEU A 97 12.69 -5.04 -12.16
N VAL A 98 11.44 -4.69 -11.85
CA VAL A 98 10.74 -5.19 -10.68
C VAL A 98 10.47 -6.68 -10.81
N GLN A 99 10.80 -7.41 -9.74
CA GLN A 99 10.51 -8.83 -9.59
C GLN A 99 9.13 -8.98 -8.94
N ASP A 100 8.28 -9.82 -9.54
CA ASP A 100 7.00 -10.19 -8.97
C ASP A 100 6.91 -11.71 -8.74
N GLN A 101 5.85 -12.16 -8.07
CA GLN A 101 5.64 -13.58 -7.78
C GLN A 101 5.53 -14.47 -9.03
N ARG A 102 5.30 -13.90 -10.22
CA ARG A 102 5.23 -14.68 -11.48
C ARG A 102 6.63 -14.99 -12.00
N ILE A 103 7.59 -14.10 -11.76
CA ILE A 103 9.00 -14.29 -12.11
C ILE A 103 9.74 -15.00 -10.97
N GLN A 104 9.47 -14.60 -9.72
CA GLN A 104 10.09 -15.14 -8.51
C GLN A 104 9.00 -15.61 -7.53
N PRO A 105 8.43 -16.82 -7.72
CA PRO A 105 7.38 -17.35 -6.84
C PRO A 105 7.77 -17.39 -5.35
N LYS A 106 9.06 -17.51 -5.06
CA LYS A 106 9.62 -17.47 -3.71
C LYS A 106 9.32 -16.21 -2.92
N LEU A 107 9.06 -15.08 -3.59
CA LEU A 107 8.66 -13.87 -2.86
C LEU A 107 7.42 -14.12 -1.99
N ALA A 108 6.51 -15.01 -2.43
CA ALA A 108 5.33 -15.36 -1.68
C ALA A 108 5.60 -16.21 -0.42
N THR A 109 6.77 -16.86 -0.30
CA THR A 109 7.14 -17.66 0.88
C THR A 109 7.80 -16.83 1.99
N LEU A 110 8.21 -15.59 1.66
CA LEU A 110 8.76 -14.67 2.65
C LEU A 110 7.69 -14.28 3.67
N GLN A 111 8.04 -14.44 4.94
CA GLN A 111 7.25 -13.93 6.04
C GLN A 111 7.51 -12.43 6.16
N VAL A 112 6.44 -11.69 6.39
CA VAL A 112 6.45 -10.24 6.49
C VAL A 112 5.71 -9.87 7.76
N SER A 113 6.30 -9.01 8.58
CA SER A 113 5.63 -8.43 9.75
C SER A 113 6.04 -6.97 9.89
N ILE A 114 5.25 -6.22 10.66
CA ILE A 114 5.56 -4.84 11.02
C ILE A 114 5.73 -4.82 12.53
N ALA A 115 6.95 -4.58 12.98
CA ALA A 115 7.23 -4.35 14.39
C ALA A 115 6.77 -2.94 14.77
N ALA A 116 5.98 -2.84 15.83
CA ALA A 116 5.47 -1.59 16.35
C ALA A 116 6.62 -0.62 16.71
N PRO A 117 6.37 0.70 16.65
CA PRO A 117 7.31 1.69 17.15
C PRO A 117 7.68 1.38 18.61
N GLY A 118 8.98 1.33 18.93
CA GLY A 118 9.43 1.22 20.32
C GLY A 118 9.11 2.51 21.09
N ALA A 119 9.20 2.46 22.43
CA ALA A 119 8.92 3.60 23.32
C ALA A 119 9.72 4.90 23.01
N ALA A 120 10.74 4.81 22.16
CA ALA A 120 11.60 5.92 21.73
C ALA A 120 11.14 6.65 20.44
N GLY A 121 9.91 6.46 19.97
CA GLY A 121 9.31 7.33 18.94
C GLY A 121 9.77 7.12 17.50
N PHE A 122 10.51 6.06 17.19
CA PHE A 122 10.79 5.66 15.81
C PHE A 122 9.53 5.08 15.16
N ALA A 123 9.22 5.40 13.88
CA ALA A 123 8.24 4.60 13.14
C ALA A 123 8.60 3.12 13.15
N GLY A 124 7.58 2.28 12.98
CA GLY A 124 7.72 0.82 12.99
C GLY A 124 8.79 0.30 12.02
N LYS A 125 9.15 -0.97 12.18
CA LYS A 125 10.10 -1.64 11.29
C LYS A 125 9.39 -2.69 10.46
N LEU A 126 9.66 -2.71 9.17
CA LEU A 126 9.32 -3.84 8.30
C LEU A 126 10.32 -4.96 8.58
N VAL A 127 9.83 -6.11 9.04
CA VAL A 127 10.65 -7.29 9.30
C VAL A 127 10.33 -8.35 8.26
N LEU A 128 11.37 -8.89 7.65
CA LEU A 128 11.31 -9.94 6.65
C LEU A 128 12.08 -11.15 7.16
N SER A 129 11.49 -12.33 7.05
CA SER A 129 12.15 -13.59 7.35
C SER A 129 11.79 -14.66 6.32
N SER A 130 12.66 -15.65 6.15
CA SER A 130 12.45 -16.76 5.23
C SER A 130 12.20 -18.04 6.02
N ALA A 131 11.00 -18.61 5.90
CA ALA A 131 10.70 -19.90 6.52
C ALA A 131 11.55 -21.03 5.91
N ASP A 132 11.90 -20.90 4.62
CA ASP A 132 12.70 -21.89 3.87
C ASP A 132 14.20 -21.80 4.19
N ASN A 133 14.65 -20.72 4.84
CA ASN A 133 16.04 -20.57 5.26
C ASN A 133 16.15 -19.79 6.58
N PRO A 134 15.98 -20.46 7.73
CA PRO A 134 16.09 -19.84 9.04
C PRO A 134 17.48 -19.28 9.36
N GLU A 135 18.55 -19.86 8.78
CA GLU A 135 19.93 -19.44 9.04
C GLU A 135 20.27 -18.07 8.46
N LEU A 136 19.50 -17.61 7.47
CA LEU A 136 19.68 -16.28 6.87
C LEU A 136 19.32 -15.15 7.85
N GLY A 137 18.59 -15.46 8.93
CA GLY A 137 18.14 -14.50 9.91
C GLY A 137 17.10 -13.51 9.38
N GLU A 138 16.68 -12.60 10.25
CA GLU A 138 15.69 -11.58 9.92
C GLU A 138 16.33 -10.31 9.34
N LEU A 139 15.67 -9.74 8.34
CA LEU A 139 15.99 -8.42 7.80
C LEU A 139 15.00 -7.39 8.35
N SER A 140 15.52 -6.37 9.03
CA SER A 140 14.72 -5.26 9.56
C SER A 140 15.00 -3.98 8.79
N LEU A 141 13.93 -3.33 8.32
CA LEU A 141 13.94 -2.15 7.47
C LEU A 141 13.10 -1.04 8.12
N PRO A 142 13.58 0.22 8.19
CA PRO A 142 12.77 1.34 8.69
C PRO A 142 11.52 1.56 7.83
N VAL A 143 10.36 1.85 8.43
CA VAL A 143 9.15 2.18 7.65
C VAL A 143 9.21 3.60 7.07
N GLU A 144 9.83 4.52 7.80
CA GLU A 144 10.04 5.92 7.41
C GLU A 144 10.90 6.05 6.16
N GLU A 145 10.43 6.83 5.19
CA GLU A 145 11.18 7.13 3.96
C GLU A 145 12.47 7.91 4.23
N ALA A 146 12.47 8.81 5.23
CA ALA A 146 13.61 9.65 5.58
C ALA A 146 14.88 8.83 5.90
N ALA A 147 14.72 7.62 6.45
CA ALA A 147 15.82 6.71 6.72
C ALA A 147 16.55 6.21 5.45
N TYR A 148 15.97 6.43 4.27
CA TYR A 148 16.53 6.05 2.98
C TYR A 148 16.96 7.24 2.13
N ALA A 149 16.80 8.47 2.61
CA ALA A 149 17.04 9.68 1.82
C ALA A 149 18.47 9.76 1.25
N ASP A 150 19.44 9.24 2.00
CA ASP A 150 20.86 9.19 1.62
C ASP A 150 21.21 7.97 0.73
N GLY A 151 20.24 7.08 0.48
CA GLY A 151 20.42 5.87 -0.31
C GLY A 151 20.48 6.12 -1.81
N GLU A 152 21.06 5.15 -2.55
CA GLU A 152 21.07 5.16 -4.02
C GLU A 152 19.64 5.26 -4.56
N ARG A 153 19.39 6.26 -5.42
CA ARG A 153 18.11 6.40 -6.12
C ARG A 153 18.06 5.44 -7.29
N VAL A 154 17.09 4.53 -7.26
CA VAL A 154 16.85 3.52 -8.29
C VAL A 154 15.58 3.87 -9.06
N THR A 155 15.68 3.95 -10.38
CA THR A 155 14.50 4.03 -11.24
C THR A 155 14.00 2.61 -11.49
N VAL A 156 12.75 2.36 -11.14
CA VAL A 156 12.12 1.05 -11.26
C VAL A 156 11.12 1.01 -12.41
N SER A 157 11.11 -0.11 -13.11
CA SER A 157 10.19 -0.39 -14.22
C SER A 157 9.38 -1.65 -13.94
N ASP A 158 8.20 -1.73 -14.53
CA ASP A 158 7.37 -2.92 -14.41
C ASP A 158 8.00 -4.11 -15.17
N ARG A 159 7.39 -5.30 -15.05
CA ARG A 159 7.90 -6.52 -15.68
C ARG A 159 8.09 -6.45 -17.20
N HIS A 160 7.45 -5.50 -17.88
CA HIS A 160 7.50 -5.29 -19.33
C HIS A 160 8.40 -4.11 -19.71
N ARG A 161 9.21 -3.61 -18.77
CA ARG A 161 9.99 -2.36 -18.89
C ARG A 161 9.11 -1.15 -19.19
N ASN A 162 7.82 -1.24 -18.90
CA ASN A 162 6.93 -0.11 -19.03
C ASN A 162 7.07 0.79 -17.81
N LYS A 163 6.82 2.05 -18.08
CA LYS A 163 6.59 3.06 -17.07
C LYS A 163 5.27 2.76 -16.36
N TRP A 164 5.27 2.76 -15.04
CA TRP A 164 4.04 2.62 -14.27
C TRP A 164 3.17 3.87 -14.46
N PHE A 165 1.93 3.68 -14.91
CA PHE A 165 1.01 4.78 -15.25
C PHE A 165 1.63 5.80 -16.24
N GLY A 166 2.50 5.34 -17.14
CA GLY A 166 3.19 6.21 -18.11
C GLY A 166 4.35 7.04 -17.52
N ARG A 167 4.69 6.85 -16.23
CA ARG A 167 5.80 7.54 -15.54
C ARG A 167 6.82 6.54 -14.99
N ALA A 168 8.09 6.95 -14.98
CA ALA A 168 9.11 6.18 -14.28
C ALA A 168 8.86 6.36 -12.78
N LEU A 169 8.72 5.26 -12.02
CA LEU A 169 8.73 5.37 -10.56
C LEU A 169 10.17 5.28 -10.09
N SER A 170 10.49 6.06 -9.08
CA SER A 170 11.79 6.03 -8.43
C SER A 170 11.66 5.74 -6.94
N GLY A 171 12.73 5.23 -6.38
CA GLY A 171 12.80 4.92 -4.97
C GLY A 171 14.24 4.83 -4.49
N TYR A 172 14.39 4.63 -3.20
CA TYR A 172 15.67 4.55 -2.52
C TYR A 172 16.02 3.09 -2.24
N CYS A 173 17.26 2.72 -2.55
CA CYS A 173 17.79 1.40 -2.23
C CYS A 173 17.89 1.23 -0.71
N ALA A 174 17.43 0.09 -0.19
CA ALA A 174 17.50 -0.26 1.22
C ALA A 174 18.91 -0.65 1.71
N GLY A 175 19.94 -0.47 0.88
CA GLY A 175 21.33 -0.72 1.20
C GLY A 175 21.83 -2.14 0.87
N ASN A 176 23.15 -2.32 1.01
CA ASN A 176 23.83 -3.55 0.61
C ASN A 176 23.37 -4.78 1.41
N LYS A 177 23.18 -4.64 2.72
CA LYS A 177 22.69 -5.73 3.59
C LYS A 177 21.32 -6.25 3.14
N ALA A 178 20.41 -5.35 2.79
CA ALA A 178 19.09 -5.73 2.29
C ALA A 178 19.18 -6.41 0.92
N ALA A 179 20.07 -5.92 0.04
CA ALA A 179 20.32 -6.50 -1.27
C ALA A 179 20.91 -7.92 -1.18
N GLU A 180 21.90 -8.14 -0.31
CA GLU A 180 22.49 -9.46 -0.06
C GLU A 180 21.43 -10.43 0.48
N TRP A 181 20.69 -10.03 1.52
CA TRP A 181 19.65 -10.86 2.12
C TRP A 181 18.59 -11.31 1.10
N ILE A 182 18.05 -10.39 0.31
CA ILE A 182 17.02 -10.74 -0.68
C ILE A 182 17.59 -11.56 -1.83
N THR A 183 18.84 -11.31 -2.21
CA THR A 183 19.53 -12.09 -3.25
C THR A 183 19.72 -13.51 -2.80
N SER A 184 20.21 -13.74 -1.58
CA SER A 184 20.32 -15.07 -0.98
C SER A 184 18.95 -15.78 -0.97
N CYS A 185 17.88 -15.12 -0.49
CA CYS A 185 16.53 -15.69 -0.50
C CYS A 185 16.08 -16.20 -1.88
N ILE A 186 16.32 -15.42 -2.93
CA ILE A 186 15.84 -15.73 -4.29
C ILE A 186 16.76 -16.75 -4.99
N HIS A 187 18.08 -16.56 -4.91
CA HIS A 187 19.07 -17.40 -5.60
C HIS A 187 19.17 -18.81 -5.03
N LEU A 188 18.87 -19.01 -3.74
CA LEU A 188 18.92 -20.34 -3.12
C LEU A 188 18.17 -21.40 -3.93
N HIS A 189 17.15 -21.05 -4.73
CA HIS A 189 16.34 -22.04 -5.45
C HIS A 189 16.08 -21.67 -6.92
N SER A 190 16.73 -20.63 -7.45
CA SER A 190 16.47 -20.13 -8.81
C SER A 190 17.74 -20.15 -9.65
N ARG A 191 17.94 -21.21 -10.44
CA ARG A 191 18.96 -21.25 -11.51
C ARG A 191 18.62 -20.32 -12.69
N THR A 192 17.46 -19.67 -12.65
CA THR A 192 16.91 -18.80 -13.70
C THR A 192 16.85 -17.33 -13.27
N ALA A 193 17.41 -16.97 -12.11
CA ALA A 193 17.52 -15.59 -11.69
C ALA A 193 18.35 -14.81 -12.73
N ARG A 194 17.68 -13.98 -13.53
CA ARG A 194 18.28 -13.20 -14.61
C ARG A 194 19.16 -12.04 -14.12
N SER A 195 19.30 -11.88 -12.80
CA SER A 195 20.06 -10.82 -12.16
C SER A 195 20.97 -11.46 -11.13
N GLU A 196 22.25 -11.09 -11.15
CA GLU A 196 23.25 -11.53 -10.18
C GLU A 196 23.00 -10.91 -8.80
N ARG A 197 22.33 -9.75 -8.79
CA ARG A 197 21.97 -9.04 -7.56
C ARG A 197 20.55 -8.52 -7.61
N PHE A 198 19.84 -8.67 -6.51
CA PHE A 198 18.53 -8.07 -6.26
C PHE A 198 18.63 -6.98 -5.20
N ARG A 199 17.75 -5.99 -5.26
CA ARG A 199 17.68 -4.86 -4.34
C ARG A 199 16.26 -4.73 -3.83
N ILE A 200 16.12 -4.36 -2.56
CA ILE A 200 14.85 -3.86 -2.03
C ILE A 200 14.86 -2.34 -2.18
N VAL A 201 13.82 -1.81 -2.82
CA VAL A 201 13.67 -0.38 -3.09
C VAL A 201 12.41 0.13 -2.39
N ARG A 202 12.57 1.15 -1.55
CA ARG A 202 11.48 1.93 -0.95
C ARG A 202 11.05 2.99 -1.96
N PHE A 203 9.78 3.05 -2.33
CA PHE A 203 9.30 4.11 -3.22
C PHE A 203 9.45 5.49 -2.57
N ALA A 204 9.85 6.49 -3.37
CA ALA A 204 9.85 7.87 -2.93
C ALA A 204 8.41 8.41 -2.87
N SER A 205 8.11 9.23 -1.86
CA SER A 205 6.82 9.88 -1.70
C SER A 205 6.43 10.71 -2.93
N GLY A 206 5.14 10.74 -3.25
CA GLY A 206 4.60 11.48 -4.41
C GLY A 206 4.80 10.81 -5.78
N GLU A 207 5.62 9.76 -5.88
CA GLU A 207 5.80 9.02 -7.13
C GLU A 207 4.60 8.11 -7.43
N GLN A 208 4.01 7.51 -6.39
CA GLN A 208 2.91 6.55 -6.52
C GLN A 208 1.54 7.20 -6.81
N HIS A 209 1.37 8.51 -6.57
CA HIS A 209 0.07 9.18 -6.55
C HIS A 209 0.08 10.53 -7.26
N LYS A 210 -0.38 10.55 -8.52
CA LYS A 210 -0.97 11.76 -9.13
C LYS A 210 -2.33 11.49 -9.79
N CYS A 211 -3.02 10.40 -9.44
CA CYS A 211 -4.23 9.98 -10.15
C CYS A 211 -5.55 10.07 -9.37
N LEU A 212 -5.57 10.41 -8.08
CA LEU A 212 -6.82 10.54 -7.33
C LEU A 212 -6.84 11.86 -6.56
N ALA A 213 -7.65 12.80 -7.03
CA ALA A 213 -8.09 13.93 -6.23
C ALA A 213 -9.11 13.41 -5.21
N TRP A 214 -8.60 12.82 -4.13
CA TRP A 214 -9.38 12.54 -2.93
C TRP A 214 -9.12 13.66 -1.93
N GLU A 215 -10.16 14.10 -1.23
CA GLU A 215 -10.00 14.99 -0.07
C GLU A 215 -9.06 14.31 0.93
N ASP A 216 -8.20 15.08 1.59
CA ASP A 216 -7.20 14.62 2.59
C ASP A 216 -7.84 14.03 3.88
N SER A 217 -9.10 13.59 3.81
CA SER A 217 -9.79 12.95 4.92
C SER A 217 -9.20 11.57 5.19
N VAL A 218 -8.47 11.46 6.30
CA VAL A 218 -7.98 10.19 6.82
C VAL A 218 -9.13 9.48 7.54
N GLN A 219 -9.53 8.31 7.05
CA GLN A 219 -10.54 7.48 7.69
C GLN A 219 -9.88 6.31 8.44
N THR A 220 -10.43 5.94 9.59
CA THR A 220 -9.97 4.75 10.33
C THR A 220 -10.89 3.58 10.03
N LEU A 221 -10.32 2.48 9.56
CA LEU A 221 -10.99 1.19 9.40
C LEU A 221 -10.56 0.26 10.53
N SER A 222 -11.52 -0.48 11.10
CA SER A 222 -11.27 -1.52 12.10
C SER A 222 -12.06 -2.77 11.75
N VAL A 223 -11.48 -3.93 12.05
CA VAL A 223 -12.16 -5.21 12.03
C VAL A 223 -12.97 -5.32 13.32
N ARG A 224 -14.25 -5.68 13.25
CA ARG A 224 -15.05 -5.95 14.44
C ARG A 224 -14.71 -7.34 14.96
N ASP A 225 -14.45 -7.44 16.26
CA ASP A 225 -14.38 -8.74 16.93
C ASP A 225 -15.77 -9.40 16.83
N SER A 226 -15.78 -10.64 16.35
CA SER A 226 -16.99 -11.46 16.16
C SER A 226 -17.47 -12.06 17.47
#